data_AF-A0A9X9LFU0-F1
#
_entry.id   AF-A0A9X9LFU0-F1
#
_cell.length_a   1.000
_cell.length_b   1.000
_cell.length_c   1.000
_cell.angle_alpha   90.00
_cell.angle_beta   90.00
_cell.angle_gamma   90.00
#
_symmetry.space_group_name_H-M   'P 1'
#
loop_
_entity.id
_entity.type
_entity.pdbx_description
1 polymer ?
#
loop_
_entity_poly.entity_id
_entity_poly.type
_entity_poly.pdbx_seq_one_letter_code
_entity_poly.pdbx_strand_id
1 'polypeptide(L)'
;MPQSGYGSDKKAKHMRPNGFWKSLVHHVKELEVPLVCDKSHCAEIAHSVSSKNHKAIVERVAQLAIRITSPNASSTVKKMNKQTTSVHVTFVLIKSLNSSKKPIF
;
A
#
# COMPACT_ATOMS: atom_id res chain seq x y z
N MET A 1 6.57 -36.00 19.31
CA MET A 1 5.09 -35.99 19.16
C MET A 1 4.57 -34.61 19.55
N PRO A 2 3.59 -34.02 18.82
CA PRO A 2 2.89 -32.85 19.30
C PRO A 2 2.01 -33.21 20.51
N GLN A 3 2.07 -32.37 21.55
CA GLN A 3 1.35 -32.51 22.83
C GLN A 3 0.46 -31.29 23.10
N SER A 4 -0.63 -31.47 23.84
CA SER A 4 -1.59 -30.41 24.19
C SER A 4 -0.97 -29.21 24.93
N GLY A 5 0.18 -29.40 25.57
CA GLY A 5 0.93 -28.34 26.28
C GLY A 5 1.69 -27.35 25.41
N TYR A 6 1.81 -27.57 24.09
CA TYR A 6 2.50 -26.64 23.18
C TYR A 6 1.58 -25.54 22.61
N GLY A 7 0.32 -25.48 23.04
CA GLY A 7 -0.61 -24.45 22.58
C GLY A 7 -0.17 -23.05 23.02
N SER A 8 -0.01 -22.13 22.08
CA SER A 8 0.19 -20.71 22.39
C SER A 8 -1.03 -20.12 23.09
N ASP A 9 -0.81 -19.09 23.91
CA ASP A 9 -1.88 -18.34 24.57
C ASP A 9 -2.97 -17.93 23.58
N LYS A 10 -4.23 -18.08 23.97
CA LYS A 10 -5.38 -17.75 23.10
C LYS A 10 -5.31 -16.33 22.53
N LYS A 11 -4.72 -15.39 23.27
CA LYS A 11 -4.54 -13.98 22.88
C LYS A 11 -3.42 -13.76 21.85
N ALA A 12 -2.39 -14.61 21.86
CA ALA A 12 -1.24 -14.51 20.97
C ALA A 12 -1.30 -15.52 19.82
N LYS A 13 -2.31 -16.39 19.80
CA LYS A 13 -2.50 -17.39 18.76
C LYS A 13 -2.65 -16.69 17.41
N HIS A 14 -1.79 -17.08 16.46
CA HIS A 14 -1.71 -16.53 15.09
C HIS A 14 -1.16 -15.10 14.96
N MET A 15 -0.65 -14.50 16.05
CA MET A 15 0.05 -13.23 15.98
C MET A 15 1.43 -13.43 15.33
N ARG A 16 1.82 -12.49 14.46
CA ARG A 16 3.17 -12.48 13.88
C ARG A 16 4.18 -11.93 14.91
N PRO A 17 5.49 -12.23 14.77
CA PRO A 17 6.52 -11.75 15.70
C PRO A 17 6.63 -10.22 15.76
N ASN A 18 6.05 -9.51 14.79
CA ASN A 18 5.94 -8.06 14.78
C ASN A 18 4.83 -7.52 15.71
N GLY A 19 4.05 -8.38 16.37
CA GLY A 19 2.93 -8.00 17.24
C GLY A 19 1.62 -7.71 16.51
N PHE A 20 1.53 -8.00 15.22
CA PHE A 20 0.32 -7.75 14.42
C PHE A 20 -0.37 -9.06 14.02
N TRP A 21 -1.69 -8.97 13.88
CA TRP A 21 -2.53 -10.02 13.34
C TRP A 21 -2.60 -9.86 11.82
N LYS A 22 -2.26 -10.91 11.08
CA LYS A 22 -2.25 -10.85 9.62
C LYS A 22 -3.66 -11.01 9.04
N SER A 23 -4.03 -10.15 8.11
CA SER A 23 -5.21 -10.31 7.25
C SER A 23 -4.75 -10.50 5.81
N LEU A 24 -5.20 -11.57 5.16
CA LEU A 24 -4.91 -11.83 3.76
C LEU A 24 -5.92 -11.08 2.89
N VAL A 25 -5.42 -10.25 1.96
CA VAL A 25 -6.24 -9.39 1.10
C VAL A 25 -6.10 -9.83 -0.36
N HIS A 26 -7.24 -10.09 -1.00
CA HIS A 26 -7.36 -10.40 -2.42
C HIS A 26 -7.88 -9.21 -3.22
N HIS A 27 -8.76 -8.41 -2.62
CA HIS A 27 -9.48 -7.33 -3.31
C HIS A 27 -9.56 -6.05 -2.49
N VAL A 28 -9.78 -4.93 -3.16
CA VAL A 28 -9.95 -3.62 -2.52
C VAL A 28 -11.15 -3.58 -1.58
N LYS A 29 -12.24 -4.30 -1.88
CA LYS A 29 -13.44 -4.35 -1.04
C LYS A 29 -13.19 -4.99 0.33
N GLU A 30 -12.22 -5.90 0.43
CA GLU A 30 -11.84 -6.55 1.69
C GLU A 30 -11.09 -5.58 2.63
N LEU A 31 -10.54 -4.49 2.09
CA LEU A 31 -9.92 -3.42 2.86
C LEU A 31 -10.94 -2.48 3.52
N GLU A 32 -12.22 -2.52 3.13
CA GLU A 32 -13.27 -1.72 3.78
C GLU A 32 -13.78 -2.38 5.07
N VAL A 33 -13.46 -3.68 5.27
CA VAL A 33 -13.84 -4.45 6.47
C VAL A 33 -12.62 -4.82 7.36
N PRO A 34 -11.85 -3.85 7.88
CA PRO A 34 -11.04 -4.06 9.08
C PRO A 34 -11.49 -3.11 10.21
N LEU A 35 -12.72 -3.25 10.70
CA LEU A 35 -13.32 -2.36 11.71
C LEU A 35 -12.93 -2.66 13.17
N VAL A 36 -11.88 -3.43 13.43
CA VAL A 36 -11.43 -3.73 14.79
C VAL A 36 -9.94 -3.44 14.91
N CYS A 37 -9.61 -2.17 15.22
CA CYS A 37 -8.26 -1.65 15.53
C CYS A 37 -7.20 -1.75 14.42
N ASP A 38 -7.10 -0.71 13.58
CA ASP A 38 -6.02 -0.48 12.61
C ASP A 38 -4.60 -0.63 13.20
N LYS A 39 -4.47 -0.46 14.53
CA LYS A 39 -3.21 -0.55 15.27
C LYS A 39 -2.72 -1.98 15.52
N SER A 40 -3.59 -2.99 15.47
CA SER A 40 -3.23 -4.40 15.78
C SER A 40 -3.21 -5.30 14.56
N HIS A 41 -3.70 -4.84 13.40
CA HIS A 41 -3.79 -5.63 12.18
C HIS A 41 -2.83 -5.17 11.10
N CYS A 42 -2.36 -6.13 10.32
CA CYS A 42 -1.48 -5.89 9.18
C CYS A 42 -2.01 -6.61 7.94
N ALA A 43 -2.01 -5.91 6.81
CA ALA A 43 -2.44 -6.47 5.54
C ALA A 43 -1.29 -7.22 4.85
N GLU A 44 -1.58 -8.47 4.47
CA GLU A 44 -0.76 -9.30 3.58
C GLU A 44 -1.48 -9.42 2.24
N ILE A 45 -0.84 -8.97 1.17
CA ILE A 45 -1.41 -9.05 -0.17
C ILE A 45 -1.18 -10.47 -0.70
N ALA A 46 -2.24 -11.12 -1.17
CA ALA A 46 -2.13 -12.46 -1.71
C ALA A 46 -1.21 -12.50 -2.95
N HIS A 47 -0.47 -13.58 -3.11
CA HIS A 47 0.46 -13.78 -4.22
C HIS A 47 -0.24 -13.86 -5.59
N SER A 48 -1.54 -14.18 -5.63
CA SER A 48 -2.34 -14.28 -6.84
C SER A 48 -2.80 -12.93 -7.41
N VAL A 49 -2.60 -11.84 -6.67
CA VAL A 49 -3.09 -10.51 -7.07
C VAL A 49 -2.20 -9.95 -8.19
N SER A 50 -2.83 -9.52 -9.28
CA SER A 50 -2.13 -8.87 -10.39
C SER A 50 -1.48 -7.55 -9.97
N SER A 51 -0.42 -7.15 -10.66
CA SER A 51 0.30 -5.90 -10.37
C SER A 51 -0.58 -4.64 -10.45
N LYS A 52 -1.62 -4.64 -11.28
CA LYS A 52 -2.60 -3.54 -11.40
C LYS A 52 -3.42 -3.40 -10.11
N ASN A 53 -3.98 -4.51 -9.64
CA ASN A 53 -4.79 -4.53 -8.42
C ASN A 53 -3.93 -4.29 -7.17
N HIS A 54 -2.69 -4.77 -7.19
CA HIS A 54 -1.74 -4.53 -6.09
C HIS A 54 -1.47 -3.02 -5.88
N LYS A 55 -1.43 -2.21 -6.94
CA LYS A 55 -1.30 -0.74 -6.80
C LYS A 55 -2.53 -0.13 -6.13
N ALA A 56 -3.72 -0.48 -6.60
CA ALA A 56 -4.98 0.01 -6.03
C ALA A 56 -5.14 -0.37 -4.55
N ILE A 57 -4.73 -1.59 -4.18
CA ILE A 57 -4.71 -2.06 -2.79
C ILE A 57 -3.73 -1.23 -1.95
N VAL A 58 -2.51 -1.00 -2.44
CA VAL A 58 -1.51 -0.19 -1.71
C VAL A 58 -1.97 1.25 -1.51
N GLU A 59 -2.58 1.88 -2.52
CA GLU A 59 -3.13 3.23 -2.43
C GLU A 59 -4.26 3.33 -1.41
N ARG A 60 -5.17 2.34 -1.40
CA ARG A 60 -6.27 2.27 -0.44
C ARG A 60 -5.80 1.99 0.98
N VAL A 61 -4.84 1.09 1.15
CA VAL A 61 -4.21 0.84 2.45
C VAL A 61 -3.52 2.10 2.99
N ALA A 62 -2.85 2.87 2.14
CA ALA A 62 -2.22 4.12 2.55
C ALA A 62 -3.24 5.16 3.05
N GLN A 63 -4.44 5.21 2.46
CA GLN A 63 -5.54 6.06 2.93
C GLN A 63 -6.06 5.63 4.30
N LEU A 64 -6.12 4.31 4.57
CA LEU A 64 -6.59 3.73 5.82
C LEU A 64 -5.50 3.62 6.90
N ALA A 65 -4.27 4.05 6.61
CA ALA A 65 -3.11 3.96 7.51
C ALA A 65 -2.79 2.55 8.05
N ILE A 66 -3.18 1.49 7.32
CA ILE A 66 -2.90 0.10 7.69
C ILE A 66 -1.46 -0.25 7.29
N ARG A 67 -0.74 -1.00 8.13
CA ARG A 67 0.61 -1.48 7.80
C ARG A 67 0.53 -2.63 6.80
N ILE A 68 1.39 -2.63 5.78
CA ILE A 68 1.53 -3.73 4.82
C ILE A 68 2.80 -4.52 5.11
N THR A 69 2.72 -5.85 5.09
CA THR A 69 3.88 -6.75 5.31
C THR A 69 4.63 -7.12 4.01
N SER A 70 4.02 -6.90 2.84
CA SER A 70 4.61 -7.29 1.55
C SER A 70 5.98 -6.62 1.31
N PRO A 71 7.05 -7.41 1.03
CA PRO A 71 8.38 -6.86 0.73
C PRO A 71 8.39 -5.99 -0.54
N ASN A 72 7.47 -6.24 -1.48
CA ASN A 72 7.42 -5.56 -2.77
C ASN A 72 6.57 -4.27 -2.76
N ALA A 73 5.73 -4.07 -1.72
CA ALA A 73 4.82 -2.93 -1.64
C ALA A 73 5.56 -1.57 -1.58
N SER A 74 6.71 -1.51 -0.91
CA SER A 74 7.52 -0.29 -0.75
C SER A 74 8.06 0.27 -2.08
N SER A 75 8.38 -0.59 -3.04
CA SER A 75 9.06 -0.21 -4.28
C SER A 75 8.17 0.53 -5.28
N THR A 76 6.84 0.36 -5.19
CA THR A 76 5.89 0.89 -6.18
C THR A 76 5.46 2.33 -5.85
N VAL A 77 5.27 2.65 -4.56
CA VAL A 77 4.83 3.99 -4.11
C VAL A 77 5.90 5.06 -4.39
N LYS A 78 7.17 4.71 -4.19
CA LYS A 78 8.34 5.56 -4.53
C LYS A 78 8.53 5.77 -6.04
N LYS A 79 7.98 4.90 -6.89
CA LYS A 79 8.08 5.05 -8.34
C LYS A 79 6.98 5.94 -8.89
N MET A 80 5.77 5.88 -8.32
CA MET A 80 4.65 6.72 -8.74
C MET A 80 4.89 8.19 -8.40
N ASN A 81 5.31 8.52 -7.17
CA ASN A 81 5.55 9.92 -6.81
C ASN A 81 6.67 10.60 -7.64
N LYS A 82 7.74 9.88 -7.99
CA LYS A 82 8.85 10.40 -8.81
C LYS A 82 8.49 10.65 -10.27
N GLN A 83 7.63 9.80 -10.85
CA GLN A 83 7.16 9.98 -12.22
C GLN A 83 6.14 11.11 -12.32
N THR A 84 5.20 11.22 -11.36
CA THR A 84 4.18 12.28 -11.36
C THR A 84 4.80 13.67 -11.19
N THR A 85 5.82 13.83 -10.34
CA THR A 85 6.52 15.11 -10.18
C THR A 85 7.27 15.53 -11.44
N SER A 86 7.89 14.59 -12.17
CA SER A 86 8.64 14.90 -13.38
C SER A 86 7.73 15.39 -14.53
N VAL A 87 6.59 14.72 -14.73
CA VAL A 87 5.62 15.09 -15.77
C VAL A 87 4.97 16.45 -15.47
N HIS A 88 4.64 16.72 -14.21
CA HIS A 88 4.02 18.00 -13.84
C HIS A 88 5.00 19.19 -13.94
N VAL A 89 6.28 18.99 -13.57
CA VAL A 89 7.32 20.03 -13.68
C VAL A 89 7.64 20.34 -15.14
N THR A 90 7.79 19.31 -15.99
CA THR A 90 8.03 19.50 -17.43
C THR A 90 6.84 20.16 -18.12
N PHE A 91 5.60 19.77 -17.81
CA PHE A 91 4.41 20.41 -18.36
C PHE A 91 4.30 21.90 -17.99
N VAL A 92 4.61 22.26 -16.75
CA VAL A 92 4.61 23.67 -16.29
C VAL A 92 5.73 24.48 -16.97
N LEU A 93 6.93 23.92 -17.12
CA LEU A 93 8.06 24.56 -17.82
C LEU A 93 7.74 24.81 -19.31
N ILE A 94 7.17 23.83 -20.01
CA ILE A 94 6.80 23.96 -21.43
C ILE A 94 5.72 25.03 -21.62
N LYS A 95 4.74 25.11 -20.72
CA LYS A 95 3.69 26.14 -20.76
C LYS A 95 4.24 27.54 -20.47
N SER A 96 5.21 27.65 -19.57
CA SER A 96 5.91 28.91 -19.26
C SER A 96 6.76 29.41 -20.43
N LEU A 97 7.55 28.52 -21.06
CA LEU A 97 8.37 28.86 -22.23
C LEU A 97 7.53 29.33 -23.43
N ASN A 98 6.38 28.70 -23.68
CA ASN A 98 5.48 29.09 -24.78
C ASN A 98 4.69 30.39 -24.51
N SER A 99 4.64 30.89 -23.27
CA SER A 99 4.00 32.18 -22.95
C SER A 99 4.86 33.39 -23.31
N SER A 100 6.18 33.19 -23.48
CA SER A 100 7.16 34.25 -23.79
C SER A 100 7.38 34.49 -25.30
N LYS A 101 6.86 33.63 -26.18
CA LYS A 101 6.95 33.77 -27.65
C LYS A 101 5.66 34.32 -28.27
N LYS A 102 5.00 35.28 -27.63
CA LYS A 102 3.92 36.04 -28.27
C LYS A 102 4.58 37.07 -29.20
N PRO A 103 4.42 36.95 -30.53
CA PRO A 103 4.99 37.93 -31.45
C PRO A 103 4.28 39.27 -31.23
N ILE A 104 5.05 40.28 -30.84
CA ILE A 104 4.63 41.68 -30.90
C ILE A 104 5.10 42.16 -32.28
N PHE A 105 4.14 42.24 -33.21
CA PHE A 105 4.21 42.75 -34.60
C PHE A 105 5.35 42.25 -35.50
#